data_AF-A0A8D8T3K5-F1
#
_entry.id   AF-A0A8D8T3K5-F1
#
_cell.length_a   1.000
_cell.length_b   1.000
_cell.length_c   1.000
_cell.angle_alpha   90.00
_cell.angle_beta   90.00
_cell.angle_gamma   90.00
#
_symmetry.space_group_name_H-M   'P 1'
#
loop_
_entity.id
_entity.type
_entity.pdbx_description
1 polymer ?
#
loop_
_entity_poly.entity_id
_entity_poly.type
_entity_poly.pdbx_seq_one_letter_code
_entity_poly.pdbx_strand_id
1 'polypeptide(L)'
;MVNTSPAAASLFPYLLPLVVYLTGVVCSHIPPPPGPLPHTDPVSVHKCCGKNEIMVERRCVAVHDNSSVEIWSPIFTEEIGFKPVKVNYDLVIGLPDCKAKQQWPIYHYHDSSDKLIILPDGQLRHYIFKTGNEPSLPHSDETFHDFPQGHYCMDKVIAQGGDLDAQFAMVCLPKVTSLWKDTDALLKRMVDPALRLLSILLLLIIVVTYLVISQLRDVVGNMVATLCMCLICAYASDIARIYTEEMTDSDFYLLADIVKQISTLAAFFWLNGLGFYIWRTFRTRNVFLRITDGRKYFYYSCYVWGSTLCMSFMAIFSHFLLDAEVQEAGAVHLLPTTPAPSHSTWALLNPPSQCNRIMGWLGISIFFISVGSILLVNTFFYLTTAQKISRMSVYGRIHHKMRYTFEMYVKIFSVMSVWWLSLILGWAPYAALCYTYIAVSFLQVAIIFYITVLGCKRVRYLIKVTVCQDKCFIPCCSRGDGIEPVPSEWGEELSSINMNYY
;
A
#
# COMPACT_ATOMS: atom_id res chain seq x y z
N MET A 1 -3.07 -0.91 -50.61
CA MET A 1 -1.88 -0.48 -49.85
C MET A 1 -2.34 0.52 -48.81
N VAL A 2 -2.37 0.11 -47.55
CA VAL A 2 -3.00 0.81 -46.43
C VAL A 2 -1.94 1.68 -45.75
N ASN A 3 -2.06 2.99 -45.88
CA ASN A 3 -1.27 3.94 -45.09
C ASN A 3 -1.97 4.13 -43.74
N THR A 4 -1.48 3.43 -42.71
CA THR A 4 -1.82 3.71 -41.31
C THR A 4 -1.03 4.91 -40.81
N SER A 5 -1.75 5.86 -40.21
CA SER A 5 -1.21 7.04 -39.53
C SER A 5 -0.29 6.64 -38.34
N PRO A 6 0.88 7.27 -38.16
CA PRO A 6 1.92 6.80 -37.24
C PRO A 6 1.72 7.17 -35.75
N ALA A 7 0.61 7.81 -35.35
CA ALA A 7 0.49 8.38 -34.01
C ALA A 7 -0.08 7.42 -32.93
N ALA A 8 -0.69 6.29 -33.31
CA ALA A 8 -1.34 5.37 -32.37
C ALA A 8 -0.52 4.09 -32.06
N ALA A 9 0.66 3.94 -32.68
CA ALA A 9 1.46 2.71 -32.61
C ALA A 9 2.61 2.73 -31.59
N SER A 10 2.82 3.83 -30.85
CA SER A 10 4.10 4.07 -30.16
C SER A 10 4.20 3.65 -28.69
N LEU A 11 3.12 3.15 -28.05
CA LEU A 11 3.17 2.81 -26.61
C LEU A 11 2.88 1.34 -26.28
N PHE A 12 2.16 0.62 -27.15
CA PHE A 12 1.83 -0.78 -26.95
C PHE A 12 3.01 -1.77 -27.08
N PRO A 13 3.99 -1.57 -28.00
CA PRO A 13 5.09 -2.53 -28.14
C PRO A 13 6.18 -2.38 -27.06
N TYR A 14 6.11 -1.38 -26.18
CA TYR A 14 7.08 -1.16 -25.09
C TYR A 14 6.55 -1.60 -23.72
N LEU A 15 5.24 -1.62 -23.51
CA LEU A 15 4.62 -2.05 -22.25
C LEU A 15 4.69 -3.57 -22.04
N LEU A 16 4.49 -4.35 -23.12
CA LEU A 16 4.55 -5.81 -23.06
C LEU A 16 5.97 -6.34 -22.74
N PRO A 17 7.06 -5.87 -23.39
CA PRO A 17 8.40 -6.32 -23.03
C PRO A 17 8.87 -5.81 -21.67
N LEU A 18 8.39 -4.64 -21.18
CA LEU A 18 8.69 -4.19 -19.82
C LEU A 18 8.07 -5.11 -18.77
N VAL A 19 6.82 -5.54 -18.98
CA VAL A 19 6.13 -6.51 -18.10
C VAL A 19 6.81 -7.89 -18.19
N VAL A 20 7.18 -8.35 -19.39
CA VAL A 20 7.88 -9.63 -19.58
C VAL A 20 9.30 -9.62 -18.99
N TYR A 21 10.03 -8.50 -19.13
CA TYR A 21 11.36 -8.31 -18.53
C TYR A 21 11.28 -8.29 -17.01
N LEU A 22 10.28 -7.63 -16.42
CA LEU A 22 10.04 -7.62 -14.98
C LEU A 22 9.63 -9.01 -14.45
N THR A 23 8.87 -9.81 -15.22
CA THR A 23 8.57 -11.20 -14.84
C THR A 23 9.78 -12.13 -14.98
N GLY A 24 10.67 -11.88 -15.95
CA GLY A 24 11.86 -12.70 -16.17
C GLY A 24 12.90 -12.60 -15.05
N VAL A 25 13.05 -11.40 -14.45
CA VAL A 25 13.97 -11.17 -13.33
C VAL A 25 13.48 -11.82 -12.03
N VAL A 26 12.16 -12.01 -11.87
CA VAL A 26 11.56 -12.63 -10.66
C VAL A 26 11.67 -14.16 -10.67
N CYS A 27 11.77 -14.80 -11.84
CA CYS A 27 11.91 -16.26 -11.94
C CYS A 27 13.34 -16.79 -11.67
N SER A 28 14.35 -15.92 -11.53
CA SER A 28 15.75 -16.35 -11.36
C SER A 28 16.20 -16.54 -9.91
N HIS A 29 15.34 -16.24 -8.93
CA HIS A 29 15.68 -16.35 -7.49
C HIS A 29 14.56 -17.05 -6.69
N ILE A 30 14.26 -18.30 -7.05
CA ILE A 30 13.45 -19.20 -6.22
C ILE A 30 14.41 -19.94 -5.27
N PRO A 31 14.39 -19.69 -3.94
CA PRO A 31 15.10 -20.54 -2.99
C PRO A 31 14.44 -21.94 -2.94
N PRO A 32 15.22 -23.02 -2.78
CA PRO A 32 14.68 -24.37 -2.73
C PRO A 32 13.77 -24.59 -1.49
N PRO A 33 12.82 -25.54 -1.57
CA PRO A 33 11.88 -25.82 -0.48
C PRO A 33 12.59 -26.33 0.79
N PRO A 34 12.02 -26.06 1.98
CA PRO A 34 12.58 -26.55 3.23
C PRO A 34 12.56 -28.08 3.28
N GLY A 35 13.71 -28.66 3.63
CA GLY A 35 13.89 -30.10 3.81
C GLY A 35 13.15 -30.65 5.04
N PRO A 36 13.19 -31.97 5.25
CA PRO A 36 12.44 -32.66 6.31
C PRO A 36 12.87 -32.23 7.71
N LEU A 37 11.91 -32.26 8.65
CA LEU A 37 12.10 -31.95 10.08
C LEU A 37 13.30 -32.70 10.69
N PRO A 38 14.15 -32.03 11.50
CA PRO A 38 15.22 -32.71 12.19
C PRO A 38 14.71 -33.47 13.42
N HIS A 39 15.41 -34.58 13.68
CA HIS A 39 15.39 -35.37 14.89
C HIS A 39 15.46 -34.51 16.16
N THR A 40 14.90 -35.02 17.27
CA THR A 40 14.94 -34.42 18.61
C THR A 40 16.38 -34.31 19.12
N ASP A 41 17.07 -33.28 18.67
CA ASP A 41 18.32 -32.79 19.25
C ASP A 41 18.03 -32.13 20.62
N PRO A 42 18.95 -32.25 21.59
CA PRO A 42 18.81 -31.56 22.88
C PRO A 42 18.76 -30.04 22.69
N VAL A 43 17.89 -29.37 23.45
CA VAL A 43 17.67 -27.93 23.33
C VAL A 43 18.86 -27.17 23.91
N SER A 44 19.49 -26.31 23.12
CA SER A 44 20.64 -25.52 23.59
C SER A 44 20.19 -24.33 24.43
N VAL A 45 20.75 -24.17 25.63
CA VAL A 45 20.51 -23.04 26.54
C VAL A 45 21.81 -22.33 26.87
N HIS A 46 21.81 -21.00 26.78
CA HIS A 46 23.01 -20.20 26.96
C HIS A 46 23.21 -19.75 28.41
N LYS A 47 24.32 -20.17 29.02
CA LYS A 47 24.77 -19.72 30.35
C LYS A 47 25.93 -18.73 30.21
N CYS A 48 25.93 -17.63 30.96
CA CYS A 48 26.97 -16.61 30.86
C CYS A 48 28.32 -17.08 31.43
N CYS A 49 28.34 -17.63 32.65
CA CYS A 49 29.56 -18.10 33.31
C CYS A 49 29.75 -19.62 33.22
N GLY A 50 30.93 -20.12 33.61
CA GLY A 50 31.25 -21.55 33.64
C GLY A 50 30.26 -22.39 34.44
N LYS A 51 30.30 -23.72 34.27
CA LYS A 51 29.31 -24.65 34.90
C LYS A 51 29.18 -24.43 36.42
N ASN A 52 30.29 -24.19 37.11
CA ASN A 52 30.36 -24.00 38.56
C ASN A 52 30.63 -22.53 38.95
N GLU A 53 30.35 -21.60 38.06
CA GLU A 53 30.52 -20.16 38.30
C GLU A 53 29.16 -19.45 38.25
N ILE A 54 29.09 -18.32 38.93
CA ILE A 54 27.96 -17.39 38.95
C ILE A 54 28.43 -15.98 38.57
N MET A 55 27.49 -15.15 38.12
CA MET A 55 27.79 -13.77 37.74
C MET A 55 27.68 -12.84 38.96
N VAL A 56 28.78 -12.17 39.32
CA VAL A 56 28.81 -11.15 40.39
C VAL A 56 29.44 -9.88 39.81
N GLU A 57 28.69 -8.77 39.77
CA GLU A 57 29.18 -7.48 39.25
C GLU A 57 29.83 -7.57 37.85
N ARG A 58 29.24 -8.36 36.94
CA ARG A 58 29.75 -8.65 35.58
C ARG A 58 31.07 -9.43 35.53
N ARG A 59 31.45 -10.11 36.62
CA ARG A 59 32.58 -11.04 36.68
C ARG A 59 32.08 -12.42 37.07
N CYS A 60 32.63 -13.44 36.43
CA CYS A 60 32.35 -14.83 36.79
C CYS A 60 33.17 -15.21 38.02
N VAL A 61 32.49 -15.68 39.06
CA VAL A 61 33.09 -16.11 40.32
C VAL A 61 32.75 -17.58 40.55
N ALA A 62 33.76 -18.40 40.85
CA ALA A 62 33.57 -19.81 41.14
C ALA A 62 32.85 -19.99 42.49
N VAL A 63 31.81 -20.83 42.49
CA VAL A 63 31.11 -21.24 43.71
C VAL A 63 31.94 -22.34 44.37
N HIS A 64 32.39 -22.12 45.60
CA HIS A 64 33.04 -23.15 46.41
C HIS A 64 31.98 -24.03 47.08
N ASP A 65 32.22 -25.34 47.13
CA ASP A 65 31.28 -26.36 47.66
C ASP A 65 30.77 -26.10 49.09
N ASN A 66 31.43 -25.21 49.84
CA ASN A 66 31.09 -24.87 51.21
C ASN A 66 30.18 -23.63 51.36
N SER A 67 29.61 -23.14 50.25
CA SER A 67 28.69 -21.99 50.24
C SER A 67 27.26 -22.44 49.98
N SER A 68 26.28 -21.85 50.67
CA SER A 68 24.84 -22.15 50.54
C SER A 68 24.22 -21.60 49.24
N VAL A 69 25.03 -21.47 48.18
CA VAL A 69 24.66 -20.80 46.94
C VAL A 69 24.29 -21.87 45.90
N GLU A 70 23.02 -21.88 45.50
CA GLU A 70 22.55 -22.77 44.44
C GLU A 70 23.09 -22.34 43.07
N ILE A 71 23.65 -23.31 42.34
CA ILE A 71 24.13 -23.11 40.97
C ILE A 71 22.93 -22.89 40.05
N TRP A 72 23.03 -21.89 39.16
CA TRP A 72 21.97 -21.59 38.19
C TRP A 72 21.66 -22.81 37.29
N SER A 73 20.38 -23.12 37.14
CA SER A 73 19.86 -24.11 36.19
C SER A 73 18.63 -23.55 35.46
N PRO A 74 18.44 -23.90 34.17
CA PRO A 74 17.34 -23.37 33.39
C PRO A 74 16.00 -23.98 33.81
N ILE A 75 15.01 -23.11 34.03
CA ILE A 75 13.62 -23.50 34.27
C ILE A 75 12.83 -23.15 33.01
N PHE A 76 12.44 -24.18 32.25
CA PHE A 76 11.61 -24.02 31.07
C PHE A 76 10.17 -23.78 31.49
N THR A 77 9.51 -22.80 30.88
CA THR A 77 8.16 -22.40 31.22
C THR A 77 7.28 -22.43 29.97
N GLU A 78 6.10 -23.04 30.07
CA GLU A 78 5.12 -23.03 28.99
C GLU A 78 4.52 -21.63 28.78
N GLU A 79 4.24 -21.30 27.51
CA GLU A 79 3.66 -20.02 27.09
C GLU A 79 2.29 -19.75 27.74
N ILE A 80 1.54 -20.81 28.08
CA ILE A 80 0.18 -20.71 28.64
C ILE A 80 0.22 -21.16 30.10
N GLY A 81 0.10 -20.20 31.02
CA GLY A 81 -0.10 -20.49 32.44
C GLY A 81 1.16 -20.60 33.30
N PHE A 82 2.33 -20.18 32.79
CA PHE A 82 3.60 -20.11 33.53
C PHE A 82 3.96 -21.40 34.29
N LYS A 83 3.66 -22.57 33.71
CA LYS A 83 3.95 -23.86 34.34
C LYS A 83 5.36 -24.34 33.97
N PRO A 84 6.14 -24.83 34.94
CA PRO A 84 7.47 -25.37 34.66
C PRO A 84 7.37 -26.69 33.90
N VAL A 85 8.17 -26.83 32.85
CA VAL A 85 8.26 -28.03 32.00
C VAL A 85 9.67 -28.61 32.05
N LYS A 86 9.77 -29.94 31.97
CA LYS A 86 11.06 -30.63 31.93
C LYS A 86 11.46 -30.89 30.49
N VAL A 87 12.54 -30.24 30.04
CA VAL A 87 13.12 -30.39 28.70
C VAL A 87 14.53 -30.94 28.82
N ASN A 88 14.97 -31.79 27.87
CA ASN A 88 16.37 -32.23 27.81
C ASN A 88 17.21 -31.15 27.12
N TYR A 89 18.27 -30.68 27.77
CA TYR A 89 19.01 -29.50 27.35
C TYR A 89 20.52 -29.65 27.44
N ASP A 90 21.22 -28.91 26.58
CA ASP A 90 22.67 -28.74 26.60
C ASP A 90 23.02 -27.29 26.94
N LEU A 91 24.04 -27.10 27.79
CA LEU A 91 24.51 -25.78 28.18
C LEU A 91 25.60 -25.27 27.23
N VAL A 92 25.32 -24.15 26.58
CA VAL A 92 26.30 -23.38 25.79
C VAL A 92 26.85 -22.26 26.67
N ILE A 93 28.16 -22.29 26.93
CA ILE A 93 28.81 -21.37 27.87
C ILE A 93 29.41 -20.18 27.11
N GLY A 94 29.11 -18.97 27.56
CA GLY A 94 29.76 -17.75 27.08
C GLY A 94 28.80 -16.57 26.97
N LEU A 95 29.39 -15.39 26.79
CA LEU A 95 28.63 -14.17 26.48
C LEU A 95 28.05 -14.26 25.05
N PRO A 96 26.88 -13.62 24.80
CA PRO A 96 26.24 -13.67 23.49
C PRO A 96 27.09 -12.95 22.44
N ASP A 97 27.24 -13.55 21.25
CA ASP A 97 27.90 -12.92 20.10
C ASP A 97 26.95 -11.93 19.42
N CYS A 98 26.97 -10.70 19.94
CA CYS A 98 26.13 -9.64 19.43
C CYS A 98 26.63 -9.02 18.12
N LYS A 99 27.78 -9.43 17.59
CA LYS A 99 28.42 -8.83 16.39
C LYS A 99 28.45 -7.28 16.49
N ALA A 100 27.60 -6.60 15.72
CA ALA A 100 27.48 -5.14 15.68
C ALA A 100 26.34 -4.57 16.57
N LYS A 101 25.65 -5.41 17.35
CA LYS A 101 24.58 -5.03 18.28
C LYS A 101 25.15 -4.74 19.67
N GLN A 102 24.53 -3.84 20.41
CA GLN A 102 24.92 -3.53 21.78
C GLN A 102 24.43 -4.62 22.75
N GLN A 103 25.27 -5.00 23.71
CA GLN A 103 24.89 -5.87 24.82
C GLN A 103 24.20 -5.07 25.94
N TRP A 104 23.11 -5.59 26.50
CA TRP A 104 22.36 -4.95 27.57
C TRP A 104 22.06 -5.93 28.72
N PRO A 105 22.34 -5.54 29.98
CA PRO A 105 22.03 -6.36 31.13
C PRO A 105 20.57 -6.17 31.58
N ILE A 106 19.88 -7.28 31.80
CA ILE A 106 18.53 -7.31 32.37
C ILE A 106 18.61 -8.06 33.70
N TYR A 107 17.96 -7.51 34.73
CA TYR A 107 17.89 -8.08 36.07
C TYR A 107 16.42 -8.36 36.40
N HIS A 108 16.13 -9.59 36.78
CA HIS A 108 14.81 -10.04 37.19
C HIS A 108 14.86 -10.42 38.68
N TYR A 109 14.16 -9.66 39.51
CA TYR A 109 13.95 -9.88 40.95
C TYR A 109 12.47 -9.76 41.30
N HIS A 110 12.06 -10.20 42.50
CA HIS A 110 10.65 -10.36 42.91
C HIS A 110 9.76 -9.13 42.64
N ASP A 111 10.29 -7.91 42.78
CA ASP A 111 9.55 -6.66 42.60
C ASP A 111 9.99 -5.85 41.35
N SER A 112 10.67 -6.50 40.39
CA SER A 112 11.13 -5.84 39.16
C SER A 112 10.04 -5.77 38.09
N SER A 113 10.11 -4.75 37.25
CA SER A 113 9.29 -4.65 36.03
C SER A 113 9.60 -5.72 34.99
N ASP A 114 10.74 -6.40 35.12
CA ASP A 114 11.32 -7.24 34.09
C ASP A 114 11.23 -8.72 34.49
N LYS A 115 10.50 -9.51 33.72
CA LYS A 115 10.40 -10.97 33.94
C LYS A 115 11.01 -11.72 32.77
N LEU A 116 11.89 -12.67 33.12
CA LEU A 116 12.63 -13.49 32.18
C LEU A 116 12.12 -14.93 32.24
N ILE A 117 11.74 -15.51 31.10
CA ILE A 117 11.35 -16.92 31.02
C ILE A 117 12.08 -17.61 29.86
N ILE A 118 12.45 -18.89 30.03
CA ILE A 118 12.97 -19.73 28.94
C ILE A 118 11.82 -20.54 28.37
N LEU A 119 11.62 -20.45 27.06
CA LEU A 119 10.62 -21.23 26.33
C LEU A 119 11.12 -22.65 26.05
N PRO A 120 10.24 -23.64 25.81
CA PRO A 120 10.62 -25.04 25.59
C PRO A 120 11.56 -25.27 24.39
N ASP A 121 11.64 -24.32 23.47
CA ASP A 121 12.54 -24.30 22.31
C ASP A 121 13.92 -23.68 22.60
N GLY A 122 14.16 -23.25 23.85
CA GLY A 122 15.41 -22.64 24.30
C GLY A 122 15.55 -21.16 23.97
N GLN A 123 14.48 -20.48 23.54
CA GLN A 123 14.47 -19.02 23.41
C GLN A 123 14.24 -18.33 24.76
N LEU A 124 14.81 -17.14 24.93
CA LEU A 124 14.59 -16.30 26.11
C LEU A 124 13.50 -15.27 25.80
N ARG A 125 12.40 -15.29 26.54
CA ARG A 125 11.35 -14.28 26.46
C ARG A 125 11.47 -13.30 27.62
N HIS A 126 11.45 -12.01 27.29
CA HIS A 126 11.50 -10.90 28.25
C HIS A 126 10.16 -10.16 28.24
N TYR A 127 9.49 -10.10 29.40
CA TYR A 127 8.29 -9.31 29.64
C TYR A 127 8.64 -8.01 30.36
N ILE A 128 8.02 -6.92 29.94
CA ILE A 128 8.13 -5.59 30.59
C ILE A 128 6.76 -5.21 31.16
N PHE A 129 6.63 -5.26 32.48
CA PHE A 129 5.41 -4.88 33.20
C PHE A 129 5.47 -3.42 33.63
N LYS A 130 4.40 -2.66 33.33
CA LYS A 130 4.29 -1.23 33.69
C LYS A 130 3.99 -0.98 35.18
N THR A 131 3.55 -2.00 35.91
CA THR A 131 3.25 -1.95 37.35
C THR A 131 3.74 -3.25 37.98
N GLY A 132 4.60 -3.17 39.00
CA GLY A 132 5.28 -4.32 39.64
C GLY A 132 4.38 -5.27 40.44
N ASN A 133 3.13 -5.48 40.04
CA ASN A 133 2.27 -6.53 40.59
C ASN A 133 2.22 -7.69 39.59
N GLU A 134 2.48 -8.92 40.06
CA GLU A 134 2.24 -10.13 39.27
C GLU A 134 0.75 -10.24 38.90
N PRO A 135 0.39 -10.26 37.60
CA PRO A 135 -0.96 -10.56 37.18
C PRO A 135 -1.17 -12.08 37.17
N SER A 136 -2.25 -12.52 37.81
CA SER A 136 -2.87 -13.81 37.51
C SER A 136 -3.52 -13.74 36.12
N LEU A 137 -2.92 -14.45 35.16
CA LEU A 137 -3.29 -14.64 33.75
C LEU A 137 -2.88 -13.52 32.75
N PRO A 138 -2.33 -13.90 31.57
CA PRO A 138 -1.99 -12.95 30.52
C PRO A 138 -3.27 -12.60 29.75
N HIS A 139 -3.75 -11.37 29.91
CA HIS A 139 -4.74 -10.78 29.01
C HIS A 139 -4.25 -9.44 28.47
N SER A 140 -4.04 -9.45 27.16
CA SER A 140 -4.23 -8.37 26.17
C SER A 140 -3.32 -7.13 26.10
N ASP A 141 -2.40 -6.84 27.01
CA ASP A 141 -1.60 -5.58 26.89
C ASP A 141 -0.08 -5.68 27.17
N GLU A 142 0.50 -6.88 27.18
CA GLU A 142 1.91 -7.07 27.55
C GLU A 142 2.83 -7.12 26.32
N THR A 143 3.71 -6.13 26.20
CA THR A 143 4.83 -6.15 25.24
C THR A 143 5.92 -7.09 25.75
N PHE A 144 6.14 -8.20 25.03
CA PHE A 144 7.26 -9.12 25.25
C PHE A 144 8.21 -9.12 24.05
N HIS A 145 9.47 -9.50 24.28
CA HIS A 145 10.46 -9.67 23.22
C HIS A 145 11.18 -11.01 23.36
N ASP A 146 11.26 -11.75 22.25
CA ASP A 146 11.90 -13.06 22.19
C ASP A 146 13.33 -12.94 21.65
N PHE A 147 14.30 -13.43 22.42
CA PHE A 147 15.69 -13.50 22.05
C PHE A 147 16.01 -14.92 21.57
N PRO A 148 16.42 -15.08 20.29
CA PRO A 148 16.78 -16.39 19.76
C PRO A 148 18.08 -16.91 20.38
N GLN A 149 18.36 -18.19 20.16
CA GLN A 149 19.60 -18.83 20.61
C GLN A 149 20.85 -18.04 20.12
N GLY A 150 21.88 -17.99 20.96
CA GLY A 150 23.12 -17.24 20.75
C GLY A 150 23.04 -15.71 20.96
N HIS A 151 21.84 -15.14 21.11
CA HIS A 151 21.64 -13.70 21.32
C HIS A 151 21.39 -13.32 22.78
N TYR A 152 21.39 -14.30 23.67
CA TYR A 152 21.30 -14.09 25.10
C TYR A 152 22.23 -15.04 25.84
N CYS A 153 22.55 -14.72 27.09
CA CYS A 153 23.01 -15.69 28.08
C CYS A 153 22.36 -15.37 29.42
N MET A 154 22.14 -16.36 30.27
CA MET A 154 21.58 -16.16 31.62
C MET A 154 22.49 -16.67 32.73
N ASP A 155 22.33 -16.09 33.92
CA ASP A 155 22.99 -16.52 35.14
C ASP A 155 22.21 -16.07 36.39
N LYS A 156 22.63 -16.54 37.56
CA LYS A 156 22.14 -16.07 38.87
C LYS A 156 23.10 -14.99 39.41
N VAL A 157 22.55 -13.94 39.98
CA VAL A 157 23.30 -12.85 40.63
C VAL A 157 22.91 -12.78 42.11
N ILE A 158 23.93 -12.63 42.96
CA ILE A 158 23.75 -12.41 44.40
C ILE A 158 24.37 -11.05 44.72
N ALA A 159 23.60 -10.15 45.34
CA ALA A 159 24.12 -8.87 45.79
C ALA A 159 25.07 -9.03 47.00
N GLN A 160 26.06 -8.13 47.13
CA GLN A 160 26.93 -8.07 48.31
C GLN A 160 26.08 -7.76 49.55
N GLY A 161 25.73 -8.79 50.33
CA GLY A 161 24.80 -8.69 51.46
C GLY A 161 23.87 -9.89 51.63
N GLY A 162 23.76 -10.77 50.62
CA GLY A 162 23.07 -12.07 50.74
C GLY A 162 21.55 -12.06 50.58
N ASP A 163 20.91 -10.89 50.55
CA ASP A 163 19.43 -10.77 50.59
C ASP A 163 18.73 -10.62 49.23
N LEU A 164 19.47 -10.47 48.13
CA LEU A 164 18.87 -10.31 46.79
C LEU A 164 19.25 -11.49 45.89
N ASP A 165 18.31 -12.42 45.74
CA ASP A 165 18.32 -13.47 44.72
C ASP A 165 17.70 -12.91 43.44
N ALA A 166 18.54 -12.66 42.42
CA ALA A 166 18.10 -12.11 41.14
C ALA A 166 18.59 -12.98 39.99
N GLN A 167 17.74 -13.15 38.97
CA GLN A 167 18.14 -13.70 37.69
C GLN A 167 18.73 -12.58 36.83
N PHE A 168 19.79 -12.91 36.10
CA PHE A 168 20.48 -12.01 35.20
C PHE A 168 20.46 -12.57 33.79
N ALA A 169 20.17 -11.71 32.82
CA ALA A 169 20.39 -12.01 31.42
C ALA A 169 21.24 -10.93 30.76
N MET A 170 22.22 -11.35 29.98
CA MET A 170 22.89 -10.48 29.01
C MET A 170 22.25 -10.72 27.66
N VAL A 171 21.63 -9.69 27.08
CA VAL A 171 20.94 -9.80 25.78
C VAL A 171 21.58 -8.89 24.74
N CYS A 172 21.51 -9.30 23.48
CA CYS A 172 21.82 -8.41 22.36
C CYS A 172 20.60 -7.54 22.07
N LEU A 173 20.69 -6.24 22.29
CA LEU A 173 19.64 -5.31 21.87
C LEU A 173 19.39 -5.50 20.36
N PRO A 174 18.12 -5.60 19.92
CA PRO A 174 17.83 -5.45 18.51
C PRO A 174 18.42 -4.10 18.07
N LYS A 175 19.07 -4.09 16.91
CA LYS A 175 19.63 -2.86 16.34
C LYS A 175 18.46 -1.89 16.24
N VAL A 176 18.42 -0.87 17.10
CA VAL A 176 17.51 0.26 16.93
C VAL A 176 17.98 0.92 15.65
N THR A 177 17.35 0.55 14.54
CA THR A 177 17.70 1.10 13.25
C THR A 177 17.32 2.56 13.33
N SER A 178 18.34 3.42 13.43
CA SER A 178 18.15 4.85 13.30
C SER A 178 17.35 5.07 12.02
N LEU A 179 16.18 5.71 12.16
CA LEU A 179 15.20 6.04 11.13
C LEU A 179 15.80 6.52 9.79
N TRP A 180 17.03 7.04 9.85
CA TRP A 180 17.80 7.64 8.76
C TRP A 180 18.71 6.69 7.97
N LYS A 181 18.92 5.44 8.41
CA LYS A 181 19.85 4.49 7.74
C LYS A 181 19.17 3.29 7.07
N ASP A 182 17.88 3.07 7.34
CA ASP A 182 17.06 2.09 6.61
C ASP A 182 16.38 2.77 5.43
N THR A 183 16.84 2.45 4.22
CA THR A 183 16.23 2.90 2.96
C THR A 183 14.74 2.58 2.89
N ASP A 184 14.33 1.48 3.50
CA ASP A 184 12.97 0.97 3.46
C ASP A 184 12.03 1.81 4.35
N ALA A 185 12.50 2.22 5.52
CA ALA A 185 11.76 3.10 6.42
C ALA A 185 11.65 4.52 5.85
N LEU A 186 12.75 5.05 5.30
CA LEU A 186 12.76 6.36 4.64
C LEU A 186 11.82 6.41 3.44
N LEU A 187 11.84 5.38 2.59
CA LEU A 187 11.01 5.36 1.40
C LEU A 187 9.52 5.27 1.75
N LYS A 188 9.14 4.42 2.71
CA LYS A 188 7.74 4.24 3.10
C LYS A 188 7.19 5.41 3.94
N ARG A 189 7.98 5.98 4.85
CA ARG A 189 7.49 7.02 5.79
C ARG A 189 7.62 8.45 5.27
N MET A 190 8.59 8.72 4.39
CA MET A 190 8.83 10.08 3.90
C MET A 190 8.54 10.21 2.40
N VAL A 191 9.12 9.33 1.59
CA VAL A 191 9.07 9.48 0.13
C VAL A 191 7.69 9.18 -0.43
N ASP A 192 7.03 8.10 0.00
CA ASP A 192 5.69 7.76 -0.47
C ASP A 192 4.67 8.88 -0.17
N PRO A 193 4.48 9.35 1.08
CA PRO A 193 3.57 10.46 1.38
C PRO A 193 3.89 11.74 0.57
N ALA A 194 5.16 12.08 0.40
CA ALA A 194 5.58 13.25 -0.38
C ALA A 194 5.20 13.13 -1.87
N LEU A 195 5.40 11.95 -2.48
CA LEU A 195 4.98 11.68 -3.86
C LEU A 195 3.46 11.70 -4.02
N ARG A 196 2.71 11.18 -3.04
CA ARG A 196 1.24 11.26 -3.01
C ARG A 196 0.76 12.70 -2.91
N LEU A 197 1.37 13.51 -2.05
CA LEU A 197 1.03 14.93 -1.91
C LEU A 197 1.29 15.69 -3.22
N LEU A 198 2.44 15.46 -3.85
CA LEU A 198 2.75 16.05 -5.15
C LEU A 198 1.74 15.61 -6.23
N SER A 199 1.31 14.36 -6.19
CA SER A 199 0.27 13.82 -7.07
C SER A 199 -1.08 14.52 -6.86
N ILE A 200 -1.48 14.75 -5.62
CA ILE A 200 -2.70 15.52 -5.29
C ILE A 200 -2.64 16.92 -5.88
N LEU A 201 -1.50 17.62 -5.75
CA LEU A 201 -1.32 18.95 -6.34
C LEU A 201 -1.49 18.93 -7.87
N LEU A 202 -0.90 17.95 -8.56
CA LEU A 202 -1.05 17.80 -10.01
C LEU A 202 -2.52 17.53 -10.41
N LEU A 203 -3.22 16.66 -9.69
CA LEU A 203 -4.64 16.37 -9.94
C LEU A 203 -5.52 17.59 -9.69
N LEU A 204 -5.25 18.38 -8.65
CA LEU A 204 -5.97 19.62 -8.37
C LEU A 204 -5.85 20.62 -9.53
N ILE A 205 -4.66 20.74 -10.13
CA ILE A 205 -4.47 21.59 -11.32
C ILE A 205 -5.36 21.11 -12.48
N ILE A 206 -5.48 19.80 -12.69
CA ILE A 206 -6.39 19.25 -13.73
C ILE A 206 -7.83 19.65 -13.41
N VAL A 207 -8.30 19.38 -12.19
CA VAL A 207 -9.68 19.70 -11.78
C VAL A 207 -9.98 21.19 -11.98
N VAL A 208 -9.11 22.07 -11.48
CA VAL A 208 -9.27 23.52 -11.64
C VAL A 208 -9.30 23.92 -13.11
N THR A 209 -8.41 23.37 -13.95
CA THR A 209 -8.35 23.67 -15.38
C THR A 209 -9.67 23.33 -16.09
N TYR A 210 -10.21 22.14 -15.84
CA TYR A 210 -11.45 21.67 -16.49
C TYR A 210 -12.71 22.35 -15.95
N LEU A 211 -12.69 22.86 -14.71
CA LEU A 211 -13.82 23.59 -14.13
C LEU A 211 -13.84 25.09 -14.49
N VAL A 212 -12.66 25.74 -14.52
CA VAL A 212 -12.53 27.18 -14.78
C VAL A 212 -12.76 27.51 -16.26
N ILE A 213 -12.23 26.68 -17.17
CA ILE A 213 -12.34 26.92 -18.60
C ILE A 213 -13.71 26.42 -19.08
N SER A 214 -14.65 27.35 -19.26
CA SER A 214 -16.03 27.06 -19.68
C SER A 214 -16.13 26.22 -20.96
N GLN A 215 -15.15 26.35 -21.87
CA GLN A 215 -15.08 25.58 -23.12
C GLN A 215 -14.67 24.11 -22.94
N LEU A 216 -14.06 23.76 -21.80
CA LEU A 216 -13.66 22.40 -21.43
C LEU A 216 -14.69 21.71 -20.51
N ARG A 217 -15.66 22.46 -19.99
CA ARG A 217 -16.75 21.98 -19.13
C ARG A 217 -17.85 21.26 -19.92
N ASP A 218 -17.45 20.43 -20.88
CA ASP A 218 -18.36 19.51 -21.55
C ASP A 218 -18.54 18.22 -20.72
N VAL A 219 -19.42 17.32 -21.17
CA VAL A 219 -19.73 16.08 -20.43
C VAL A 219 -18.46 15.25 -20.16
N VAL A 220 -17.55 15.19 -21.14
CA VAL A 220 -16.28 14.48 -21.05
C VAL A 220 -15.37 15.16 -20.03
N GLY A 221 -15.22 16.49 -20.11
CA GLY A 221 -14.43 17.25 -19.16
C GLY A 221 -14.92 17.10 -17.72
N ASN A 222 -16.24 17.11 -17.50
CA ASN A 222 -16.82 16.86 -16.17
C ASN A 222 -16.54 15.43 -15.67
N MET A 223 -16.64 14.41 -16.54
CA MET A 223 -16.28 13.03 -16.19
C MET A 223 -14.79 12.88 -15.82
N VAL A 224 -13.91 13.57 -16.55
CA VAL A 224 -12.45 13.56 -16.28
C VAL A 224 -12.15 14.29 -14.98
N ALA A 225 -12.80 15.43 -14.72
CA ALA A 225 -12.66 16.18 -13.48
C ALA A 225 -13.13 15.36 -12.27
N THR A 226 -14.28 14.67 -12.36
CA THR A 226 -14.75 13.82 -11.25
C THR A 226 -13.91 12.57 -11.05
N LEU A 227 -13.41 11.95 -12.13
CA LEU A 227 -12.41 10.89 -12.03
C LEU A 227 -11.17 11.37 -11.24
N CYS A 228 -10.66 12.57 -11.55
CA CYS A 228 -9.52 13.14 -10.83
C CYS A 228 -9.85 13.47 -9.36
N MET A 229 -11.07 13.95 -9.06
CA MET A 229 -11.52 14.15 -7.69
C MET A 229 -11.57 12.84 -6.89
N CYS A 230 -12.05 11.75 -7.49
CA CYS A 230 -12.01 10.43 -6.86
C CYS A 230 -10.57 9.98 -6.57
N LEU A 231 -9.61 10.23 -7.48
CA LEU A 231 -8.19 9.93 -7.23
C LEU A 231 -7.59 10.81 -6.13
N ILE A 232 -7.98 12.09 -6.03
CA ILE A 232 -7.57 12.97 -4.92
C ILE A 232 -8.05 12.39 -3.58
N CYS A 233 -9.33 12.00 -3.48
CA CYS A 233 -9.86 11.38 -2.26
C CYS A 233 -9.13 10.08 -1.92
N ALA A 234 -8.80 9.26 -2.93
CA ALA A 234 -8.04 8.02 -2.72
C ALA A 234 -6.63 8.29 -2.16
N TYR A 235 -5.89 9.24 -2.74
CA TYR A 235 -4.55 9.57 -2.25
C TYR A 235 -4.54 10.29 -0.92
N ALA A 236 -5.53 11.16 -0.65
CA ALA A 236 -5.67 11.79 0.66
C ALA A 236 -5.94 10.74 1.76
N SER A 237 -6.80 9.75 1.45
CA SER A 237 -7.10 8.65 2.38
C SER A 237 -5.90 7.72 2.59
N ASP A 238 -5.09 7.48 1.56
CA ASP A 238 -3.86 6.68 1.69
C ASP A 238 -2.80 7.39 2.53
N ILE A 239 -2.68 8.72 2.42
CA ILE A 239 -1.82 9.53 3.31
C ILE A 239 -2.32 9.45 4.75
N ALA A 240 -3.63 9.61 4.97
CA ALA A 240 -4.23 9.49 6.30
C ALA A 240 -3.97 8.11 6.92
N ARG A 241 -4.08 7.04 6.12
CA ARG A 241 -3.76 5.68 6.51
C ARG A 241 -2.31 5.54 7.00
N ILE A 242 -1.34 6.09 6.27
CA ILE A 242 0.09 6.04 6.64
C ILE A 242 0.35 6.72 7.98
N TYR A 243 -0.22 7.89 8.24
CA TYR A 243 -0.02 8.61 9.51
C TYR A 243 -0.75 7.98 10.69
N THR A 244 -1.89 7.32 10.43
CA THR A 244 -2.67 6.69 11.51
C THR A 244 -2.07 5.35 11.93
N GLU A 245 -1.27 4.69 11.09
CA GLU A 245 -0.56 3.46 11.47
C GLU A 245 0.34 3.66 12.72
N GLU A 246 0.81 4.88 12.98
CA GLU A 246 1.61 5.22 14.16
C GLU A 246 0.77 5.63 15.38
N MET A 247 -0.52 5.94 15.19
CA MET A 247 -1.46 6.32 16.25
C MET A 247 -2.30 5.09 16.62
N THR A 248 -2.41 4.77 17.91
CA THR A 248 -3.00 3.50 18.42
C THR A 248 -4.51 3.31 18.13
N ASP A 249 -5.15 4.19 17.36
CA ASP A 249 -6.58 4.15 17.05
C ASP A 249 -6.88 3.27 15.82
N SER A 250 -7.33 2.03 16.08
CA SER A 250 -7.65 1.03 15.05
C SER A 250 -8.74 1.45 14.06
N ASP A 251 -9.71 2.24 14.52
CA ASP A 251 -10.95 2.48 13.78
C ASP A 251 -10.77 3.49 12.63
N PHE A 252 -9.98 4.53 12.85
CA PHE A 252 -9.71 5.56 11.84
C PHE A 252 -8.83 5.00 10.70
N TYR A 253 -7.89 4.11 11.04
CA TYR A 253 -7.07 3.42 10.05
C TYR A 253 -7.93 2.57 9.09
N LEU A 254 -8.87 1.79 9.64
CA LEU A 254 -9.79 0.98 8.84
C LEU A 254 -10.69 1.85 7.95
N LEU A 255 -11.23 2.94 8.50
CA LEU A 255 -12.05 3.88 7.74
C LEU A 255 -11.27 4.49 6.56
N ALA A 256 -10.02 4.91 6.78
CA ALA A 256 -9.17 5.47 5.73
C ALA A 256 -8.92 4.46 4.59
N ASP A 257 -8.70 3.18 4.92
CA ASP A 257 -8.53 2.14 3.90
C ASP A 257 -9.82 1.90 3.10
N ILE A 258 -10.98 1.85 3.77
CA ILE A 258 -12.28 1.73 3.11
C ILE A 258 -12.51 2.91 2.14
N VAL A 259 -12.31 4.15 2.60
CA VAL A 259 -12.51 5.35 1.77
C VAL A 259 -11.58 5.35 0.55
N LYS A 260 -10.31 4.93 0.73
CA LYS A 260 -9.36 4.77 -0.36
C LYS A 260 -9.86 3.77 -1.41
N GLN A 261 -10.37 2.62 -0.99
CA GLN A 261 -10.86 1.58 -1.90
C GLN A 261 -12.12 2.01 -2.66
N ILE A 262 -13.10 2.59 -1.96
CA ILE A 262 -14.32 3.13 -2.58
C ILE A 262 -13.99 4.21 -3.60
N SER A 263 -13.10 5.15 -3.23
CA SER A 263 -12.69 6.25 -4.10
C SER A 263 -11.96 5.74 -5.36
N THR A 264 -11.10 4.74 -5.20
CA THR A 264 -10.41 4.09 -6.33
C THR A 264 -11.40 3.39 -7.27
N LEU A 265 -12.36 2.64 -6.71
CA LEU A 265 -13.40 1.97 -7.49
C LEU A 265 -14.27 2.97 -8.25
N ALA A 266 -14.65 4.08 -7.61
CA ALA A 266 -15.39 5.17 -8.24
C ALA A 266 -14.65 5.73 -9.46
N ALA A 267 -13.32 5.93 -9.35
CA ALA A 267 -12.49 6.39 -10.46
C ALA A 267 -12.53 5.43 -11.66
N PHE A 268 -12.52 4.11 -11.43
CA PHE A 268 -12.67 3.11 -12.49
C PHE A 268 -14.08 3.11 -13.11
N PHE A 269 -15.14 3.27 -12.31
CA PHE A 269 -16.48 3.41 -12.87
C PHE A 269 -16.66 4.70 -13.68
N TRP A 270 -16.04 5.83 -13.27
CA TRP A 270 -16.00 7.04 -14.09
C TRP A 270 -15.28 6.81 -15.42
N LEU A 271 -14.16 6.09 -15.41
CA LEU A 271 -13.46 5.68 -16.63
C LEU A 271 -14.35 4.77 -17.51
N ASN A 272 -15.13 3.89 -16.89
CA ASN A 272 -16.11 3.06 -17.60
C ASN A 272 -17.25 3.86 -18.23
N GLY A 273 -17.82 4.81 -17.47
CA GLY A 273 -18.84 5.73 -17.97
C GLY A 273 -18.33 6.57 -19.14
N LEU A 274 -17.08 7.03 -19.08
CA LEU A 274 -16.41 7.71 -20.18
C LEU A 274 -16.25 6.81 -21.42
N GLY A 275 -15.79 5.57 -21.23
CA GLY A 275 -15.68 4.58 -22.31
C GLY A 275 -17.02 4.27 -22.97
N PHE A 276 -18.06 4.05 -22.16
CA PHE A 276 -19.42 3.82 -22.64
C PHE A 276 -19.99 5.03 -23.40
N TYR A 277 -19.78 6.25 -22.89
CA TYR A 277 -20.18 7.49 -23.56
C TYR A 277 -19.57 7.59 -24.96
N ILE A 278 -18.27 7.34 -25.08
CA ILE A 278 -17.56 7.43 -26.36
C ILE A 278 -18.03 6.33 -27.30
N TRP A 279 -18.07 5.07 -26.84
CA TRP A 279 -18.54 3.93 -27.61
C TRP A 279 -19.95 4.15 -28.17
N ARG A 280 -20.86 4.61 -27.33
CA ARG A 280 -22.24 4.91 -27.71
C ARG A 280 -22.30 6.06 -28.72
N THR A 281 -21.49 7.10 -28.54
CA THR A 281 -21.48 8.27 -29.43
C THR A 281 -20.98 7.92 -30.84
N PHE A 282 -20.00 7.02 -30.98
CA PHE A 282 -19.57 6.53 -32.30
C PHE A 282 -20.57 5.58 -32.96
N ARG A 283 -21.42 4.92 -32.17
CA ARG A 283 -22.43 3.97 -32.69
C ARG A 283 -23.75 4.63 -33.07
N THR A 284 -24.18 5.67 -32.36
CA THR A 284 -25.47 6.32 -32.59
C THR A 284 -25.35 7.47 -33.60
N ARG A 285 -26.16 7.42 -34.67
CA ARG A 285 -26.22 8.44 -35.72
C ARG A 285 -27.03 9.67 -35.23
N ASN A 286 -26.33 10.71 -34.77
CA ASN A 286 -26.78 12.11 -34.61
C ASN A 286 -28.00 12.46 -33.72
N VAL A 287 -28.72 11.53 -33.07
CA VAL A 287 -29.93 11.86 -32.28
C VAL A 287 -29.62 12.57 -30.95
N PHE A 288 -28.41 12.45 -30.40
CA PHE A 288 -28.09 12.94 -29.04
C PHE A 288 -27.62 14.40 -28.95
N LEU A 289 -27.51 15.10 -30.09
CA LEU A 289 -27.21 16.54 -30.13
C LEU A 289 -28.34 17.40 -29.52
N ARG A 290 -29.52 16.82 -29.26
CA ARG A 290 -30.71 17.56 -28.77
C ARG A 290 -30.85 17.63 -27.26
N ILE A 291 -30.13 16.80 -26.49
CA ILE A 291 -30.22 16.80 -25.01
C ILE A 291 -29.13 17.69 -24.44
N THR A 292 -29.47 18.50 -23.43
CA THR A 292 -28.53 19.39 -22.73
C THR A 292 -27.44 18.59 -22.02
N ASP A 293 -26.21 19.09 -22.03
CA ASP A 293 -25.05 18.36 -21.50
C ASP A 293 -25.15 18.06 -20.00
N GLY A 294 -25.85 18.91 -19.23
CA GLY A 294 -26.12 18.66 -17.80
C GLY A 294 -26.98 17.42 -17.53
N ARG A 295 -28.04 17.18 -18.31
CA ARG A 295 -28.89 15.99 -18.13
C ARG A 295 -28.14 14.71 -18.44
N LYS A 296 -27.27 14.74 -19.45
CA LYS A 296 -26.42 13.59 -19.80
C LYS A 296 -25.54 13.24 -18.61
N TYR A 297 -24.78 14.21 -18.10
CA TYR A 297 -23.88 14.02 -16.98
C TYR A 297 -24.62 13.46 -15.74
N PHE A 298 -25.83 13.95 -15.44
CA PHE A 298 -26.65 13.41 -14.36
C PHE A 298 -26.95 11.91 -14.52
N TYR A 299 -27.39 11.45 -15.70
CA TYR A 299 -27.66 10.02 -15.93
C TYR A 299 -26.41 9.15 -15.76
N TYR A 300 -25.25 9.60 -16.29
CA TYR A 300 -23.99 8.88 -16.09
C TYR A 300 -23.55 8.90 -14.63
N SER A 301 -23.75 10.00 -13.92
CA SER A 301 -23.46 10.14 -12.49
C SER A 301 -24.30 9.16 -11.66
N CYS A 302 -25.61 9.06 -11.90
CA CYS A 302 -26.46 8.07 -11.22
C CYS A 302 -26.01 6.64 -11.48
N TYR A 303 -25.61 6.31 -12.71
CA TYR A 303 -25.06 5.00 -13.05
C TYR A 303 -23.76 4.71 -12.28
N VAL A 304 -22.78 5.61 -12.35
CA VAL A 304 -21.45 5.44 -11.73
C VAL A 304 -21.52 5.38 -10.21
N TRP A 305 -22.22 6.31 -9.57
CA TRP A 305 -22.35 6.31 -8.11
C TRP A 305 -23.21 5.15 -7.62
N GLY A 306 -24.29 4.82 -8.33
CA GLY A 306 -25.12 3.65 -8.02
C GLY A 306 -24.33 2.34 -8.05
N SER A 307 -23.53 2.13 -9.11
CA SER A 307 -22.68 0.93 -9.21
C SER A 307 -21.57 0.94 -8.15
N THR A 308 -20.92 2.08 -7.92
CA THR A 308 -19.88 2.22 -6.89
C THR A 308 -20.42 1.88 -5.50
N LEU A 309 -21.56 2.46 -5.11
CA LEU A 309 -22.17 2.22 -3.79
C LEU A 309 -22.60 0.76 -3.63
N CYS A 310 -23.21 0.16 -4.66
CA CYS A 310 -23.61 -1.24 -4.63
C CYS A 310 -22.41 -2.19 -4.43
N MET A 311 -21.36 -2.03 -5.24
CA MET A 311 -20.15 -2.85 -5.11
C MET A 311 -19.42 -2.61 -3.78
N SER A 312 -19.35 -1.36 -3.33
CA SER A 312 -18.72 -1.01 -2.04
C SER A 312 -19.47 -1.59 -0.86
N PHE A 313 -20.81 -1.54 -0.89
CA PHE A 313 -21.65 -2.16 0.14
C PHE A 313 -21.42 -3.67 0.20
N MET A 314 -21.38 -4.37 -0.94
CA MET A 314 -21.08 -5.81 -0.97
C MET A 314 -19.69 -6.12 -0.42
N ALA A 315 -18.68 -5.30 -0.74
CA ALA A 315 -17.34 -5.49 -0.22
C ALA A 315 -17.24 -5.27 1.30
N ILE A 316 -17.87 -4.20 1.83
CA ILE A 316 -17.94 -3.93 3.27
C ILE A 316 -18.70 -5.05 4.00
N PHE A 317 -19.85 -5.45 3.46
CA PHE A 317 -20.64 -6.56 4.00
C PHE A 317 -19.81 -7.85 4.06
N SER A 318 -19.04 -8.16 3.01
CA SER A 318 -18.16 -9.34 3.01
C SER A 318 -17.03 -9.25 4.04
N HIS A 319 -16.47 -8.05 4.27
CA HIS A 319 -15.39 -7.88 5.23
C HIS A 319 -15.86 -8.06 6.67
N PHE A 320 -17.00 -7.48 7.04
CA PHE A 320 -17.48 -7.54 8.42
C PHE A 320 -18.25 -8.82 8.76
N LEU A 321 -18.99 -9.39 7.81
CA LEU A 321 -19.86 -10.55 8.10
C LEU A 321 -19.23 -11.87 7.65
N LEU A 322 -18.70 -11.93 6.43
CA LEU A 322 -18.19 -13.20 5.90
C LEU A 322 -16.77 -13.50 6.39
N ASP A 323 -15.91 -12.50 6.50
CA ASP A 323 -14.52 -12.71 6.94
C ASP A 323 -14.43 -13.07 8.44
N ALA A 324 -15.33 -12.51 9.27
CA ALA A 324 -15.48 -12.89 10.67
C ALA A 324 -15.90 -14.37 10.83
N GLU A 325 -16.83 -14.84 9.99
CA GLU A 325 -17.32 -16.23 10.01
C GLU A 325 -16.30 -17.24 9.43
N VAL A 326 -15.55 -16.87 8.37
CA VAL A 326 -14.53 -17.75 7.77
C VAL A 326 -13.35 -17.99 8.71
N GLN A 327 -12.99 -17.00 9.54
CA GLN A 327 -11.90 -17.16 10.51
C GLN A 327 -12.28 -18.14 11.62
N GLU A 328 -13.56 -18.21 12.02
CA GLU A 328 -14.06 -19.23 12.95
C GLU A 328 -14.25 -20.60 12.26
N ALA A 329 -14.78 -20.64 11.03
CA ALA A 329 -15.06 -21.90 10.31
C ALA A 329 -13.79 -22.61 9.79
N GLY A 330 -12.76 -21.87 9.38
CA GLY A 330 -11.48 -22.42 8.93
C GLY A 330 -10.66 -23.06 10.05
N ALA A 331 -10.83 -22.60 11.30
CA ALA A 331 -10.22 -23.20 12.47
C ALA A 331 -10.86 -24.56 12.84
N VAL A 332 -12.15 -24.76 12.54
CA VAL A 332 -12.90 -25.97 12.90
C VAL A 332 -12.56 -27.16 11.99
N HIS A 333 -12.11 -26.93 10.75
CA HIS A 333 -11.99 -28.01 9.77
C HIS A 333 -10.59 -28.62 9.59
N LEU A 334 -9.55 -28.10 10.25
CA LEU A 334 -8.17 -28.56 10.05
C LEU A 334 -7.49 -29.30 11.20
N LEU A 335 -8.12 -29.52 12.37
CA LEU A 335 -7.65 -30.53 13.36
C LEU A 335 -8.64 -30.64 14.54
N PRO A 336 -9.41 -31.73 14.67
CA PRO A 336 -10.05 -32.04 15.94
C PRO A 336 -9.01 -32.70 16.84
N THR A 337 -8.08 -31.95 17.45
CA THR A 337 -7.30 -32.33 18.67
C THR A 337 -6.18 -31.38 19.12
N THR A 338 -6.01 -30.17 18.57
CA THR A 338 -4.95 -29.25 19.05
C THR A 338 -5.49 -27.90 19.54
N PRO A 339 -4.91 -27.31 20.60
CA PRO A 339 -5.35 -26.03 21.14
C PRO A 339 -5.22 -24.91 20.09
N ALA A 340 -6.09 -23.90 20.21
CA ALA A 340 -6.27 -22.81 19.26
C ALA A 340 -4.93 -22.26 18.73
N PRO A 341 -4.78 -22.03 17.42
CA PRO A 341 -3.56 -21.49 16.86
C PRO A 341 -3.31 -20.07 17.42
N SER A 342 -2.14 -19.90 18.03
CA SER A 342 -1.67 -18.62 18.57
C SER A 342 -1.51 -17.57 17.47
N HIS A 343 -1.47 -16.30 17.90
CA HIS A 343 -1.38 -15.16 17.00
C HIS A 343 -0.13 -15.21 16.06
N SER A 344 0.88 -16.00 16.41
CA SER A 344 2.10 -16.18 15.59
C SER A 344 1.89 -17.03 14.34
N THR A 345 0.93 -17.97 14.35
CA THR A 345 0.79 -18.98 13.28
C THR A 345 0.08 -18.41 12.05
N TRP A 346 -0.85 -17.45 12.25
CA TRP A 346 -1.47 -16.71 11.13
C TRP A 346 -0.51 -15.70 10.49
N ALA A 347 0.47 -15.18 11.25
CA ALA A 347 1.51 -14.27 10.76
C ALA A 347 2.59 -15.00 9.92
N LEU A 348 2.80 -16.30 10.16
CA LEU A 348 3.70 -17.15 9.37
C LEU A 348 3.06 -17.63 8.06
N LEU A 349 1.74 -17.84 8.03
CA LEU A 349 1.01 -18.21 6.80
C LEU A 349 0.76 -17.00 5.87
N ASN A 350 0.63 -15.80 6.43
CA ASN A 350 0.53 -14.55 5.69
C ASN A 350 1.74 -13.68 6.01
N PRO A 351 2.89 -13.82 5.31
CA PRO A 351 4.00 -12.91 5.51
C PRO A 351 3.48 -11.49 5.31
N PRO A 352 3.74 -10.55 6.25
CA PRO A 352 3.24 -9.20 6.14
C PRO A 352 3.70 -8.65 4.79
N SER A 353 2.75 -8.41 3.88
CA SER A 353 3.08 -7.74 2.63
C SER A 353 3.73 -6.42 3.02
N GLN A 354 4.94 -6.15 2.51
CA GLN A 354 5.74 -4.99 2.91
C GLN A 354 4.98 -3.66 2.74
N CYS A 355 3.98 -3.63 1.87
CA CYS A 355 2.94 -2.60 1.79
C CYS A 355 1.75 -3.01 2.71
N ASN A 356 1.91 -2.83 4.03
CA ASN A 356 1.00 -3.25 5.12
C ASN A 356 -0.49 -3.06 4.78
N ARG A 357 -1.34 -4.09 4.98
CA ARG A 357 -2.80 -4.04 4.76
C ARG A 357 -3.55 -5.01 5.65
N ILE A 358 -4.66 -4.52 6.23
CA ILE A 358 -5.48 -5.21 7.24
C ILE A 358 -6.82 -5.70 6.66
N MET A 359 -7.23 -5.23 5.47
CA MET A 359 -8.52 -5.60 4.91
C MET A 359 -8.59 -7.11 4.62
N GLY A 360 -9.74 -7.69 4.89
CA GLY A 360 -10.02 -9.11 4.70
C GLY A 360 -9.82 -9.59 3.26
N TRP A 361 -9.29 -10.81 3.09
CA TRP A 361 -9.02 -11.40 1.77
C TRP A 361 -10.27 -11.43 0.88
N LEU A 362 -11.44 -11.69 1.47
CA LEU A 362 -12.71 -11.69 0.76
C LEU A 362 -13.12 -10.30 0.25
N GLY A 363 -13.06 -9.28 1.11
CA GLY A 363 -13.40 -7.90 0.73
C GLY A 363 -12.49 -7.37 -0.36
N ILE A 364 -11.19 -7.66 -0.25
CA ILE A 364 -10.20 -7.38 -1.29
C ILE A 364 -10.60 -8.02 -2.61
N SER A 365 -10.91 -9.31 -2.61
CA SER A 365 -11.23 -10.07 -3.82
C SER A 365 -12.38 -9.42 -4.60
N ILE A 366 -13.43 -8.98 -3.90
CA ILE A 366 -14.57 -8.28 -4.51
C ILE A 366 -14.12 -6.99 -5.22
N PHE A 367 -13.29 -6.15 -4.58
CA PHE A 367 -12.80 -4.92 -5.21
C PHE A 367 -11.95 -5.20 -6.45
N PHE A 368 -11.02 -6.16 -6.38
CA PHE A 368 -10.12 -6.46 -7.50
C PHE A 368 -10.86 -7.11 -8.67
N ILE A 369 -11.79 -8.05 -8.39
CA ILE A 369 -12.64 -8.65 -9.43
C ILE A 369 -13.51 -7.57 -10.08
N SER A 370 -14.05 -6.65 -9.30
CA SER A 370 -14.84 -5.52 -9.82
C SER A 370 -14.02 -4.68 -10.80
N VAL A 371 -12.83 -4.24 -10.40
CA VAL A 371 -11.95 -3.46 -11.28
C VAL A 371 -11.52 -4.26 -12.51
N GLY A 372 -11.16 -5.54 -12.34
CA GLY A 372 -10.83 -6.43 -13.45
C GLY A 372 -11.97 -6.53 -14.48
N SER A 373 -13.22 -6.67 -14.02
CA SER A 373 -14.39 -6.72 -14.89
C SER A 373 -14.61 -5.40 -15.65
N ILE A 374 -14.39 -4.26 -14.99
CA ILE A 374 -14.46 -2.93 -15.61
C ILE A 374 -13.41 -2.79 -16.71
N LEU A 375 -12.18 -3.25 -16.48
CA LEU A 375 -11.10 -3.20 -17.47
C LEU A 375 -11.43 -4.05 -18.71
N LEU A 376 -12.05 -5.22 -18.53
CA LEU A 376 -12.52 -6.05 -19.63
C LEU A 376 -13.61 -5.35 -20.46
N VAL A 377 -14.61 -4.76 -19.81
CA VAL A 377 -15.67 -3.99 -20.49
C VAL A 377 -15.10 -2.79 -21.24
N ASN A 378 -14.15 -2.07 -20.65
CA ASN A 378 -13.48 -0.94 -21.31
C ASN A 378 -12.61 -1.37 -22.50
N THR A 379 -12.01 -2.55 -22.43
CA THR A 379 -11.30 -3.16 -23.55
C THR A 379 -12.26 -3.45 -24.70
N PHE A 380 -13.46 -3.99 -24.41
CA PHE A 380 -14.51 -4.16 -25.41
C PHE A 380 -14.95 -2.84 -26.05
N PHE A 381 -15.16 -1.78 -25.25
CA PHE A 381 -15.47 -0.44 -25.76
C PHE A 381 -14.36 0.10 -26.66
N TYR A 382 -13.09 -0.09 -26.27
CA TYR A 382 -11.94 0.31 -27.07
C TYR A 382 -11.91 -0.40 -28.43
N LEU A 383 -11.96 -1.73 -28.44
CA LEU A 383 -11.83 -2.53 -29.66
C LEU A 383 -12.95 -2.23 -30.66
N THR A 384 -14.19 -2.20 -30.20
CA THR A 384 -15.35 -1.93 -31.07
C THR A 384 -15.36 -0.48 -31.58
N THR A 385 -14.95 0.50 -30.77
CA THR A 385 -14.83 1.90 -31.23
C THR A 385 -13.70 2.06 -32.24
N ALA A 386 -12.54 1.43 -32.00
CA ALA A 386 -11.40 1.46 -32.93
C ALA A 386 -11.74 0.83 -34.29
N GLN A 387 -12.46 -0.29 -34.29
CA GLN A 387 -12.96 -0.91 -35.53
C GLN A 387 -13.95 -0.01 -36.28
N LYS A 388 -14.78 0.75 -35.56
CA LYS A 388 -15.72 1.67 -36.20
C LYS A 388 -15.01 2.88 -36.78
N ILE A 389 -14.02 3.45 -36.06
CA ILE A 389 -13.27 4.62 -36.51
C ILE A 389 -12.42 4.32 -37.75
N SER A 390 -11.83 3.11 -37.83
CA SER A 390 -11.01 2.71 -38.97
C SER A 390 -11.82 2.48 -40.26
N ARG A 391 -13.11 2.17 -40.14
CA ARG A 391 -14.02 1.97 -41.28
C ARG A 391 -14.69 3.25 -41.78
N MET A 392 -14.56 4.38 -41.07
CA MET A 392 -15.17 5.65 -41.47
C MET A 392 -14.19 6.47 -42.33
N SER A 393 -14.55 6.72 -43.59
CA SER A 393 -13.73 7.45 -44.57
C SER A 393 -14.07 8.94 -44.68
N VAL A 394 -15.21 9.40 -44.14
CA VAL A 394 -15.67 10.80 -44.26
C VAL A 394 -15.34 11.57 -42.98
N TYR A 395 -14.45 12.56 -43.08
CA TYR A 395 -14.01 13.39 -41.97
C TYR A 395 -14.78 14.72 -41.95
N GLY A 396 -15.75 14.83 -41.04
CA GLY A 396 -16.36 16.12 -40.67
C GLY A 396 -15.74 16.71 -39.39
N ARG A 397 -15.98 18.00 -39.11
CA ARG A 397 -15.50 18.72 -37.91
C ARG A 397 -15.86 18.01 -36.59
N ILE A 398 -17.06 17.44 -36.51
CA ILE A 398 -17.55 16.68 -35.34
C ILE A 398 -16.73 15.39 -35.15
N HIS A 399 -16.33 14.74 -36.25
CA HIS A 399 -15.52 13.52 -36.20
C HIS A 399 -14.11 13.79 -35.65
N HIS A 400 -13.51 14.94 -35.97
CA HIS A 400 -12.20 15.33 -35.42
C HIS A 400 -12.25 15.51 -33.90
N LYS A 401 -13.27 16.22 -33.37
CA LYS A 401 -13.47 16.36 -31.92
C LYS A 401 -13.63 14.99 -31.25
N MET A 402 -14.46 14.12 -31.82
CA MET A 402 -14.73 12.79 -31.26
C MET A 402 -13.49 11.87 -31.27
N ARG A 403 -12.68 11.92 -32.33
CA ARG A 403 -11.42 11.17 -32.42
C ARG A 403 -10.43 11.60 -31.33
N TYR A 404 -10.32 12.90 -31.09
CA TYR A 404 -9.48 13.43 -30.02
C TYR A 404 -9.94 12.95 -28.63
N THR A 405 -11.25 13.00 -28.37
CA THR A 405 -11.84 12.46 -27.13
C THR A 405 -11.57 10.97 -26.96
N PHE A 406 -11.67 10.18 -28.04
CA PHE A 406 -11.35 8.75 -28.02
C PHE A 406 -9.87 8.49 -27.71
N GLU A 407 -8.96 9.23 -28.34
CA GLU A 407 -7.52 9.11 -28.09
C GLU A 407 -7.16 9.44 -26.63
N MET A 408 -7.75 10.50 -26.09
CA MET A 408 -7.61 10.86 -24.67
C MET A 408 -8.09 9.73 -23.75
N TYR A 409 -9.28 9.17 -24.01
CA TYR A 409 -9.81 8.04 -23.25
C TYR A 409 -8.89 6.82 -23.29
N VAL A 410 -8.39 6.43 -24.47
CA VAL A 410 -7.50 5.28 -24.61
C VAL A 410 -6.22 5.48 -23.79
N LYS A 411 -5.62 6.67 -23.84
CA LYS A 411 -4.41 6.98 -23.07
C LYS A 411 -4.67 6.92 -21.55
N ILE A 412 -5.77 7.50 -21.06
CA ILE A 412 -6.14 7.42 -19.64
C ILE A 412 -6.44 5.98 -19.24
N PHE A 413 -7.17 5.23 -20.06
CA PHE A 413 -7.48 3.82 -19.83
C PHE A 413 -6.22 2.97 -19.71
N SER A 414 -5.24 3.13 -20.60
CA SER A 414 -3.97 2.43 -20.53
C SER A 414 -3.20 2.75 -19.24
N VAL A 415 -3.10 4.04 -18.88
CA VAL A 415 -2.37 4.46 -17.67
C VAL A 415 -3.01 3.91 -16.39
N MET A 416 -4.34 3.99 -16.27
CA MET A 416 -5.08 3.44 -15.14
C MET A 416 -4.95 1.91 -15.04
N SER A 417 -4.92 1.21 -16.17
CA SER A 417 -4.73 -0.25 -16.22
C SER A 417 -3.33 -0.66 -15.77
N VAL A 418 -2.29 0.03 -16.25
CA VAL A 418 -0.90 -0.23 -15.84
C VAL A 418 -0.70 0.03 -14.35
N TRP A 419 -1.29 1.10 -13.83
CA TRP A 419 -1.25 1.38 -12.40
C TRP A 419 -1.90 0.29 -11.56
N TRP A 420 -3.09 -0.20 -11.96
CA TRP A 420 -3.77 -1.28 -11.25
C TRP A 420 -3.00 -2.61 -11.32
N LEU A 421 -2.36 -2.92 -12.45
CA LEU A 421 -1.48 -4.08 -12.54
C LEU A 421 -0.27 -3.95 -11.60
N SER A 422 0.32 -2.76 -11.52
CA SER A 422 1.40 -2.48 -10.56
C SER A 422 0.91 -2.57 -9.12
N LEU A 423 -0.34 -2.17 -8.85
CA LEU A 423 -0.97 -2.36 -7.55
C LEU A 423 -1.03 -3.84 -7.21
N ILE A 424 -1.49 -4.72 -8.11
CA ILE A 424 -1.52 -6.18 -7.89
C ILE A 424 -0.10 -6.73 -7.63
N LEU A 425 0.87 -6.34 -8.46
CA LEU A 425 2.25 -6.79 -8.33
C LEU A 425 2.86 -6.39 -6.99
N GLY A 426 2.49 -5.24 -6.44
CA GLY A 426 2.91 -4.78 -5.11
C GLY A 426 2.42 -5.66 -3.95
N TRP A 427 1.62 -6.70 -4.21
CA TRP A 427 1.14 -7.66 -3.20
C TRP A 427 2.10 -8.83 -3.01
N ALA A 428 3.00 -9.05 -3.96
CA ALA A 428 4.01 -10.08 -3.83
C ALA A 428 4.99 -9.71 -2.69
N PRO A 429 5.63 -10.71 -2.04
CA PRO A 429 6.45 -10.51 -0.83
C PRO A 429 7.79 -9.79 -1.09
N TYR A 430 7.97 -9.17 -2.25
CA TYR A 430 9.22 -8.53 -2.67
C TYR A 430 9.17 -7.02 -2.48
N ALA A 431 10.11 -6.46 -1.71
CA ALA A 431 10.21 -5.01 -1.45
C ALA A 431 10.32 -4.18 -2.74
N ALA A 432 11.04 -4.69 -3.74
CA ALA A 432 11.18 -4.05 -5.04
C ALA A 432 9.84 -3.77 -5.73
N LEU A 433 8.84 -4.67 -5.58
CA LEU A 433 7.52 -4.49 -6.20
C LEU A 433 6.65 -3.46 -5.48
N CYS A 434 6.83 -3.27 -4.18
CA CYS A 434 6.22 -2.17 -3.44
C CYS A 434 6.85 -0.83 -3.87
N TYR A 435 8.17 -0.79 -4.13
CA TYR A 435 8.85 0.41 -4.64
C TYR A 435 8.46 0.78 -6.06
N THR A 436 8.32 -0.20 -6.94
CA THR A 436 7.80 0.04 -8.29
C THR A 436 6.37 0.54 -8.23
N TYR A 437 5.52 0.01 -7.35
CA TYR A 437 4.15 0.51 -7.15
C TYR A 437 4.11 1.99 -6.72
N ILE A 438 4.96 2.40 -5.77
CA ILE A 438 5.06 3.81 -5.34
C ILE A 438 5.43 4.70 -6.54
N ALA A 439 6.47 4.33 -7.29
CA ALA A 439 6.91 5.08 -8.46
C ALA A 439 5.85 5.13 -9.58
N VAL A 440 5.22 3.98 -9.90
CA VAL A 440 4.17 3.88 -10.92
C VAL A 440 2.94 4.68 -10.52
N SER A 441 2.61 4.79 -9.23
CA SER A 441 1.50 5.62 -8.76
C SER A 441 1.74 7.11 -9.01
N PHE A 442 2.94 7.61 -8.75
CA PHE A 442 3.29 8.99 -9.10
C PHE A 442 3.27 9.19 -10.63
N LEU A 443 3.87 8.27 -11.38
CA LEU A 443 3.90 8.32 -12.84
C LEU A 443 2.48 8.28 -13.44
N GLN A 444 1.57 7.50 -12.88
CA GLN A 444 0.17 7.46 -13.31
C GLN A 444 -0.42 8.88 -13.34
N VAL A 445 -0.26 9.62 -12.25
CA VAL A 445 -0.79 10.98 -12.14
C VAL A 445 -0.05 11.96 -13.02
N ALA A 446 1.28 11.91 -13.06
CA ALA A 446 2.09 12.76 -13.92
C ALA A 446 1.73 12.58 -15.41
N ILE A 447 1.50 11.34 -15.84
CA ILE A 447 1.10 11.03 -17.21
C ILE A 447 -0.35 11.46 -17.46
N ILE A 448 -1.29 11.29 -16.52
CA ILE A 448 -2.66 11.82 -16.66
C ILE A 448 -2.64 13.34 -16.80
N PHE A 449 -1.86 14.05 -15.97
CA PHE A 449 -1.66 15.49 -16.09
C PHE A 449 -1.09 15.87 -17.46
N TYR A 450 -0.07 15.14 -17.93
CA TYR A 450 0.49 15.34 -19.26
C TYR A 450 -0.56 15.13 -20.36
N ILE A 451 -1.34 14.05 -20.34
CA ILE A 451 -2.35 13.75 -21.37
C ILE A 451 -3.44 14.81 -21.42
N THR A 452 -3.95 15.21 -20.25
CA THR A 452 -5.13 16.07 -20.11
C THR A 452 -4.84 17.56 -20.28
N VAL A 453 -3.72 18.04 -19.74
CA VAL A 453 -3.37 19.46 -19.73
C VAL A 453 -2.29 19.78 -20.76
N LEU A 454 -1.12 19.16 -20.66
CA LEU A 454 0.06 19.56 -21.45
C LEU A 454 0.04 19.08 -22.91
N GLY A 455 -0.45 17.86 -23.14
CA GLY A 455 -0.52 17.18 -24.43
C GLY A 455 -1.70 17.64 -25.27
N CYS A 456 -2.67 18.33 -24.67
CA CYS A 456 -3.78 18.93 -25.40
C CYS A 456 -3.42 20.35 -25.87
N LYS A 457 -3.05 20.49 -27.15
CA LYS A 457 -2.78 21.81 -27.76
C LYS A 457 -3.94 22.79 -27.54
N ARG A 458 -5.19 22.30 -27.61
CA ARG A 458 -6.40 23.09 -27.37
C ARG A 458 -6.49 23.58 -25.92
N VAL A 459 -6.29 22.71 -24.93
CA VAL A 459 -6.30 23.11 -23.51
C VAL A 459 -5.19 24.11 -23.23
N ARG A 460 -3.98 23.87 -23.74
CA ARG A 460 -2.83 24.79 -23.57
C ARG A 460 -3.09 26.16 -24.17
N TYR A 461 -3.68 26.21 -25.37
CA TYR A 461 -4.10 27.46 -26.01
C TYR A 461 -5.13 28.19 -25.17
N LEU A 462 -6.16 27.49 -24.70
CA LEU A 462 -7.23 28.08 -23.87
C LEU A 462 -6.70 28.58 -22.53
N ILE A 463 -5.79 27.85 -21.88
CA ILE A 463 -5.11 28.33 -20.67
C ILE A 463 -4.37 29.64 -20.97
N LYS A 464 -3.61 29.70 -22.08
CA LYS A 464 -2.86 30.91 -22.46
C LYS A 464 -3.80 32.10 -22.65
N VAL A 465 -4.90 31.91 -23.36
CA VAL A 465 -5.90 32.97 -23.62
C VAL A 465 -6.59 33.39 -22.32
N THR A 466 -7.19 32.46 -21.58
CA THR A 466 -8.01 32.78 -20.41
C THR A 466 -7.17 33.35 -19.24
N VAL A 467 -5.96 32.83 -19.01
CA VAL A 467 -5.09 33.27 -17.91
C VAL A 467 -4.32 34.57 -18.25
N CYS A 468 -3.93 34.77 -19.52
CA CYS A 468 -3.15 35.96 -19.90
C CYS A 468 -4.00 37.13 -20.41
N GLN A 469 -5.22 36.90 -20.92
CA GLN A 469 -6.03 37.94 -21.57
C GLN A 469 -7.29 38.32 -20.77
N ASP A 470 -8.05 37.34 -20.25
CA ASP A 470 -9.37 37.64 -19.65
C ASP A 470 -9.37 37.79 -18.11
N LYS A 471 -8.49 37.06 -17.41
CA LYS A 471 -8.41 37.07 -15.93
C LYS A 471 -6.97 37.06 -15.46
N CYS A 472 -6.27 38.17 -15.68
CA CYS A 472 -4.87 38.26 -15.29
C CYS A 472 -4.71 38.42 -13.76
N PHE A 473 -4.08 37.44 -13.12
CA PHE A 473 -3.70 37.48 -11.69
C PHE A 473 -2.26 38.01 -11.48
N ILE A 474 -1.48 38.18 -12.56
CA ILE A 474 -0.07 38.60 -12.52
C ILE A 474 0.07 39.97 -13.21
N PRO A 475 0.67 41.00 -12.60
CA PRO A 475 0.64 42.38 -13.12
C PRO A 475 1.35 42.60 -14.48
N CYS A 476 1.98 41.58 -15.05
CA CYS A 476 2.84 41.69 -16.23
C CYS A 476 2.10 41.67 -17.59
N CYS A 477 0.76 41.58 -17.61
CA CYS A 477 -0.02 41.52 -18.87
C CYS A 477 -0.69 42.83 -19.28
N SER A 478 -0.16 43.99 -18.89
CA SER A 478 -0.51 45.22 -19.60
C SER A 478 0.27 45.26 -20.92
N ARG A 479 -0.35 44.83 -22.01
CA ARG A 479 0.13 45.18 -23.35
C ARG A 479 -0.74 46.33 -23.84
N GLY A 480 -0.09 47.49 -23.96
CA GLY A 480 -0.68 48.70 -24.53
C GLY A 480 -1.28 48.44 -25.91
N ASP A 481 -2.32 49.21 -26.19
CA ASP A 481 -3.15 49.18 -27.37
C ASP A 481 -2.34 49.11 -28.68
N GLY A 482 -2.73 48.23 -29.60
CA GLY A 482 -2.37 48.38 -31.02
C GLY A 482 -1.55 47.28 -31.70
N ILE A 483 -1.49 46.04 -31.16
CA ILE A 483 -0.96 44.91 -31.96
C ILE A 483 -2.06 43.86 -32.09
N GLU A 484 -2.65 43.80 -33.29
CA GLU A 484 -3.53 42.71 -33.70
C GLU A 484 -2.87 41.36 -33.38
N PRO A 485 -3.60 40.42 -32.76
CA PRO A 485 -3.04 39.11 -32.46
C PRO A 485 -2.65 38.43 -33.76
N VAL A 486 -1.36 38.10 -33.91
CA VAL A 486 -0.88 37.19 -34.96
C VAL A 486 -1.78 35.95 -34.91
N PRO A 487 -2.51 35.65 -36.00
CA PRO A 487 -3.38 34.49 -36.02
C PRO A 487 -2.50 33.26 -35.97
N SER A 488 -2.45 32.60 -34.81
CA SER A 488 -2.21 31.16 -34.84
C SER A 488 -3.31 30.56 -35.72
N GLU A 489 -3.00 29.60 -36.57
CA GLU A 489 -3.93 28.87 -37.46
C GLU A 489 -5.29 28.49 -36.78
N TRP A 490 -5.29 28.34 -35.46
CA TRP A 490 -6.48 28.10 -34.62
C TRP A 490 -7.30 29.35 -34.24
N GLY A 491 -6.66 30.51 -34.15
CA GLY A 491 -7.30 31.81 -33.93
C GLY A 491 -8.21 32.20 -35.08
N GLU A 492 -7.84 31.87 -36.32
CA GLU A 492 -8.71 32.01 -37.51
C GLU A 492 -9.85 30.97 -37.52
N GLU A 493 -9.58 29.72 -37.10
CA GLU A 493 -10.64 28.72 -36.94
C GLU A 493 -11.62 29.07 -35.81
N LEU A 494 -11.17 29.72 -34.73
CA LEU A 494 -12.01 30.15 -33.60
C LEU A 494 -12.71 31.50 -33.85
N SER A 495 -12.10 32.43 -34.59
CA SER A 495 -12.75 33.69 -34.97
C SER A 495 -13.80 33.48 -36.07
N SER A 496 -13.57 32.56 -37.01
CA SER A 496 -14.58 32.14 -37.99
C SER A 496 -15.75 31.35 -37.39
N ILE A 497 -15.62 30.83 -36.16
CA ILE A 497 -16.72 30.22 -35.38
C ILE A 497 -17.67 31.28 -34.81
N ASN A 498 -17.17 32.48 -34.46
CA ASN A 498 -18.00 33.56 -33.87
C ASN A 498 -18.63 34.49 -34.91
N MET A 499 -18.13 34.54 -36.14
CA MET A 499 -18.61 35.48 -37.17
C MET A 499 -19.83 34.98 -37.98
N ASN A 500 -20.40 33.82 -37.67
CA ASN A 500 -21.58 33.27 -38.37
C ASN A 500 -22.89 33.35 -37.56
N TYR A 501 -22.94 34.22 -36.55
CA TYR A 501 -24.16 34.58 -35.83
C TYR A 501 -24.43 36.08 -36.00
N TYR A 502 -24.63 36.54 -37.23
CA TYR A 502 -25.39 37.75 -37.54
C TYR A 502 -26.06 37.60 -38.91
#